data_AF-A0AA41RPG4-F1
#
_entry.id   AF-A0AA41RPG4-F1
#
_cell.length_a   1.000
_cell.length_b   1.000
_cell.length_c   1.000
_cell.angle_alpha   90.00
_cell.angle_beta   90.00
_cell.angle_gamma   90.00
#
_symmetry.space_group_name_H-M   'P 1'
#
loop_
_entity.id
_entity.type
_entity.pdbx_description
1 polymer ?
#
loop_
_entity_poly.entity_id
_entity_poly.type
_entity_poly.pdbx_seq_one_letter_code
_entity_poly.pdbx_strand_id
1 'polypeptide(L)'
;MAFWGVKLEPGKPYTHSYNSSLGRLRISQATLEPFGPLCGYVVVECKVGNRSPVILCSIGTDATDSRSCMLDLELEEKEDDVVFEVYGFGNVHLTGFYLCHNDQSGKGKVGNYEALCASQIAHVK
;
A
#
# COMPACT_ATOMS: atom_id res chain seq x y z
N MET A 1 11.04 -9.57 -4.39
CA MET A 1 9.80 -8.91 -3.92
C MET A 1 9.99 -8.65 -2.44
N ALA A 2 9.82 -7.40 -2.01
CA ALA A 2 9.98 -7.01 -0.60
C ALA A 2 8.61 -6.67 -0.02
N PHE A 3 8.31 -7.15 1.19
CA PHE A 3 7.05 -6.85 1.88
C PHE A 3 6.92 -5.34 2.12
N TRP A 4 5.70 -4.82 2.10
CA TRP A 4 5.38 -3.45 2.52
C TRP A 4 4.09 -3.46 3.33
N GLY A 5 4.05 -2.64 4.39
CA GLY A 5 2.84 -2.44 5.17
C GLY A 5 2.90 -1.17 5.98
N VAL A 6 1.73 -0.57 6.20
CA VAL A 6 1.58 0.65 6.99
C VAL A 6 0.26 0.66 7.73
N LYS A 7 0.26 1.26 8.92
CA LYS A 7 -0.96 1.57 9.68
C LYS A 7 -1.42 2.99 9.36
N LEU A 8 -2.66 3.12 8.90
CA LEU A 8 -3.34 4.41 8.74
C LEU A 8 -4.20 4.68 9.98
N GLU A 9 -4.04 5.88 10.55
CA GLU A 9 -4.83 6.35 11.68
C GLU A 9 -5.65 7.57 11.26
N PRO A 10 -6.92 7.71 11.69
CA PRO A 10 -7.73 8.87 11.35
C PRO A 10 -7.06 10.18 11.74
N GLY A 11 -6.99 11.12 10.80
CA GLY A 11 -6.33 12.43 10.99
C GLY A 11 -4.79 12.40 10.95
N LYS A 12 -4.18 11.25 10.65
CA LYS A 12 -2.73 11.11 10.43
C LYS A 12 -2.46 10.53 9.04
N PRO A 13 -2.42 11.38 8.00
CA PRO A 13 -2.12 10.91 6.65
C PRO A 13 -0.72 10.30 6.57
N TYR A 14 -0.59 9.24 5.78
CA TYR A 14 0.69 8.60 5.48
C TYR A 14 1.15 8.97 4.07
N THR A 15 2.35 9.52 3.98
CA THR A 15 2.96 9.88 2.69
C THR A 15 3.91 8.79 2.23
N HIS A 16 3.66 8.25 1.04
CA HIS A 16 4.54 7.38 0.29
C HIS A 16 5.23 8.16 -0.83
N SER A 17 6.55 8.22 -0.77
CA SER A 17 7.39 8.71 -1.86
C SER A 17 7.97 7.52 -2.62
N TYR A 18 8.02 7.64 -3.95
CA TYR A 18 8.61 6.61 -4.80
C TYR A 18 10.10 6.43 -4.48
N ASN A 19 10.53 5.17 -4.39
CA ASN A 19 11.93 4.81 -4.20
C ASN A 19 12.39 3.93 -5.38
N SER A 20 13.27 4.49 -6.22
CA SER A 20 13.81 3.81 -7.39
C SER A 20 14.56 2.52 -7.06
N SER A 21 15.13 2.39 -5.86
CA SER A 21 15.82 1.15 -5.44
C SER A 21 14.87 0.02 -5.09
N LEU A 22 13.65 0.33 -4.63
CA LEU A 22 12.63 -0.65 -4.27
C LEU A 22 11.76 -1.04 -5.46
N GLY A 23 11.61 -0.13 -6.43
CA GLY A 23 10.77 -0.32 -7.60
C GLY A 23 9.32 0.07 -7.34
N ARG A 24 8.39 -0.62 -7.99
CA ARG A 24 6.96 -0.26 -7.97
C ARG A 24 6.29 -0.82 -6.72
N LEU A 25 5.45 -0.04 -6.05
CA LEU A 25 4.68 -0.53 -4.91
C LEU A 25 3.34 -1.09 -5.39
N ARG A 26 3.05 -2.35 -5.06
CA ARG A 26 1.72 -2.94 -5.24
C ARG A 26 1.03 -3.08 -3.90
N ILE A 27 -0.13 -2.44 -3.74
CA ILE A 27 -0.98 -2.57 -2.56
C ILE A 27 -2.06 -3.61 -2.88
N SER A 28 -2.12 -4.66 -2.07
CA SER A 28 -2.96 -5.83 -2.33
C SER A 28 -4.10 -5.99 -1.33
N GLN A 29 -4.03 -5.35 -0.16
CA GLN A 29 -5.05 -5.52 0.86
C GLN A 29 -5.15 -4.29 1.77
N ALA A 30 -6.38 -4.00 2.19
CA ALA A 30 -6.71 -3.11 3.29
C ALA A 30 -7.44 -3.91 4.36
N THR A 31 -7.00 -3.83 5.61
CA THR A 31 -7.61 -4.55 6.74
C THR A 31 -7.95 -3.59 7.86
N LEU A 32 -9.20 -3.60 8.29
CA LEU A 32 -9.68 -2.82 9.41
C LEU A 32 -9.19 -3.44 10.73
N GLU A 33 -8.72 -2.61 11.65
CA GLU A 33 -8.28 -3.07 12.97
C GLU A 33 -9.42 -3.81 13.72
N PRO A 34 -9.14 -4.93 14.42
CA PRO A 34 -10.17 -5.74 15.07
C PRO A 34 -10.89 -5.01 16.21
N PHE A 35 -10.16 -4.19 16.96
CA PHE A 35 -10.67 -3.48 18.14
C PHE A 35 -11.10 -2.06 17.78
N GLY A 36 -12.08 -1.97 16.87
CA GLY A 36 -12.70 -0.71 16.44
C GLY A 36 -14.18 -0.66 16.81
N PRO A 37 -14.80 0.53 16.79
CA PRO A 37 -16.25 0.65 16.97
C PRO A 37 -17.00 -0.17 15.93
N LEU A 38 -18.08 -0.83 16.36
CA LEU A 38 -18.83 -1.80 15.57
C LEU A 38 -19.96 -1.17 14.72
N CYS A 39 -19.96 0.15 14.55
CA CYS A 39 -21.01 0.87 13.84
C CYS A 39 -20.42 1.92 12.91
N GLY A 40 -20.75 1.81 11.63
CA GLY A 40 -20.33 2.75 10.58
C GLY A 40 -19.48 2.09 9.49
N TYR A 41 -18.72 2.93 8.81
CA TYR A 41 -17.80 2.56 7.74
C TYR A 41 -16.48 3.32 7.91
N VAL A 42 -15.41 2.74 7.39
CA VAL A 42 -14.10 3.38 7.29
C VAL A 42 -13.74 3.49 5.83
N VAL A 43 -13.34 4.69 5.40
CA VAL A 43 -12.98 4.99 4.01
C VAL A 43 -11.48 5.23 3.94
N VAL A 44 -10.82 4.58 2.97
CA VAL A 44 -9.42 4.88 2.65
C VAL A 44 -9.38 5.70 1.37
N GLU A 45 -8.76 6.88 1.45
CA GLU A 45 -8.52 7.75 0.31
C GLU A 45 -7.04 7.78 -0.08
N CYS A 46 -6.81 8.05 -1.35
CA CYS A 46 -5.51 8.25 -1.95
C CYS A 46 -5.48 9.57 -2.72
N LYS A 47 -4.43 10.35 -2.50
CA LYS A 47 -4.17 11.59 -3.23
C LYS A 47 -2.77 11.55 -3.82
N VAL A 48 -2.65 11.82 -5.11
CA VAL A 48 -1.35 11.87 -5.82
C VAL A 48 -1.01 13.31 -6.16
N GLY A 49 0.07 13.83 -5.60
CA GLY A 49 0.51 15.21 -5.82
C GLY A 49 -0.59 16.22 -5.53
N ASN A 50 -0.91 17.08 -6.51
CA ASN A 50 -1.97 18.09 -6.40
C ASN A 50 -3.30 17.68 -7.07
N ARG A 51 -3.49 16.39 -7.38
CA ARG A 51 -4.74 15.89 -7.95
C ARG A 51 -5.83 15.77 -6.89
N SER A 52 -7.08 15.66 -7.32
CA SER A 52 -8.20 15.40 -6.40
C SER A 52 -8.05 14.02 -5.74
N PRO A 53 -8.38 13.87 -4.44
CA PRO A 53 -8.39 12.58 -3.78
C PRO A 53 -9.35 11.58 -4.43
N VAL A 54 -9.01 10.30 -4.38
CA VAL A 54 -9.81 9.18 -4.87
C VAL A 54 -10.02 8.18 -3.73
N ILE A 55 -11.26 7.73 -3.56
CA ILE A 55 -11.60 6.67 -2.61
C ILE A 55 -11.09 5.33 -3.14
N LEU A 56 -10.23 4.66 -2.38
CA LEU A 56 -9.71 3.33 -2.73
C LEU A 56 -10.65 2.21 -2.29
N CYS A 57 -11.16 2.29 -1.07
CA CYS A 57 -12.12 1.33 -0.54
C CYS A 57 -12.93 1.92 0.61
N SER A 58 -14.06 1.28 0.90
CA SER A 58 -14.88 1.49 2.09
C SER A 58 -15.08 0.14 2.77
N ILE A 59 -14.78 0.05 4.06
CA ILE A 59 -14.89 -1.19 4.84
C ILE A 59 -15.96 -0.95 5.92
N GLY A 60 -17.00 -1.79 5.91
CA GLY A 60 -18.02 -1.81 6.97
C GLY A 60 -17.40 -2.24 8.30
N THR A 61 -17.75 -1.55 9.38
CA THR A 61 -17.23 -1.89 10.72
C THR A 61 -18.15 -2.84 11.48
N ASP A 62 -19.28 -3.23 10.89
CA ASP A 62 -20.21 -4.16 11.53
C ASP A 62 -19.64 -5.59 11.63
N ALA A 63 -20.33 -6.44 12.37
CA ALA A 63 -19.87 -7.80 12.64
C ALA A 63 -20.16 -8.79 11.49
N THR A 64 -20.91 -8.37 10.46
CA THR A 64 -21.38 -9.24 9.38
C THR A 64 -20.51 -9.07 8.13
N ASP A 65 -19.95 -7.88 7.94
CA ASP A 65 -19.12 -7.53 6.81
C ASP A 65 -17.66 -8.03 6.97
N SER A 66 -17.03 -8.30 5.83
CA SER A 66 -15.60 -8.60 5.78
C SER A 66 -14.81 -7.40 6.28
N ARG A 67 -14.03 -7.60 7.34
CA ARG A 67 -13.12 -6.57 7.90
C ARG A 67 -11.84 -6.37 7.07
N SER A 68 -11.83 -6.89 5.85
CA SER A 68 -10.74 -6.69 4.89
C SER A 68 -11.28 -6.52 3.47
N CYS A 69 -10.56 -5.73 2.68
CA CYS A 69 -10.83 -5.48 1.27
C CYS A 69 -9.58 -5.85 0.46
N MET A 70 -9.77 -6.65 -0.59
CA MET A 70 -8.71 -6.95 -1.54
C MET A 70 -8.56 -5.79 -2.51
N LEU A 71 -7.32 -5.38 -2.73
CA LEU A 71 -6.96 -4.28 -3.63
C LEU A 71 -6.03 -4.82 -4.71
N ASP A 72 -5.99 -4.12 -5.85
CA ASP A 72 -5.01 -4.38 -6.89
C ASP A 72 -4.51 -3.06 -7.49
N LEU A 73 -3.69 -2.36 -6.70
CA LEU A 73 -3.21 -1.03 -7.05
C LEU A 73 -1.69 -1.08 -7.21
N GLU A 74 -1.20 -0.65 -8.37
CA GLU A 74 0.23 -0.43 -8.63
C GLU A 74 0.53 1.07 -8.68
N LEU A 75 1.53 1.51 -7.92
CA LEU A 75 1.95 2.91 -7.82
C LEU A 75 3.30 3.09 -8.51
N GLU A 76 3.34 3.97 -9.51
CA GLU A 76 4.52 4.27 -10.32
C GLU A 76 4.87 5.77 -10.35
N GLU A 77 4.28 6.55 -9.46
CA GLU A 77 4.39 8.01 -9.42
C GLU A 77 5.81 8.43 -8.98
N LYS A 78 6.70 8.68 -9.95
CA LYS A 78 8.13 8.96 -9.68
C LYS A 78 8.39 10.35 -9.11
N GLU A 79 7.57 11.32 -9.49
CA GLU A 79 7.78 12.75 -9.20
C GLU A 79 6.79 13.28 -8.16
N ASP A 80 5.68 12.57 -7.93
CA ASP A 80 4.61 12.97 -7.04
C ASP A 80 4.56 12.08 -5.80
N ASP A 81 4.35 12.69 -4.63
CA ASP A 81 4.04 11.95 -3.41
C ASP A 81 2.61 11.41 -3.44
N VAL A 82 2.44 10.19 -2.94
CA VAL A 82 1.14 9.54 -2.76
C VAL A 82 0.77 9.60 -1.29
N VAL A 83 -0.33 10.28 -0.96
CA VAL A 83 -0.82 10.43 0.40
C VAL A 83 -2.03 9.53 0.60
N PHE A 84 -1.96 8.66 1.60
CA PHE A 84 -3.07 7.84 2.05
C PHE A 84 -3.66 8.41 3.32
N GLU A 85 -4.98 8.49 3.37
CA GLU A 85 -5.69 8.96 4.55
C GLU A 85 -6.89 8.05 4.82
N VAL A 86 -7.22 7.93 6.10
CA VAL A 86 -8.37 7.15 6.54
C VAL A 86 -9.38 8.07 7.20
N TYR A 87 -10.65 7.90 6.81
CA TYR A 87 -11.80 8.61 7.35
C TYR A 87 -12.74 7.62 8.04
N GLY A 88 -13.37 8.07 9.12
CA GLY A 88 -14.27 7.25 9.93
C GLY A 88 -13.63 6.77 11.23
N PHE A 89 -14.25 5.78 11.87
CA PHE A 89 -13.88 5.33 13.20
C PHE A 89 -13.13 3.99 13.14
N GLY A 90 -11.83 4.04 12.90
CA GLY A 90 -10.98 2.85 12.95
C GLY A 90 -9.66 3.06 12.22
N ASN A 91 -8.66 2.28 12.61
CA ASN A 91 -7.37 2.24 11.91
C ASN A 91 -7.42 1.19 10.81
N VAL A 92 -6.72 1.43 9.71
CA VAL A 92 -6.63 0.49 8.58
C VAL A 92 -5.17 0.15 8.32
N HIS A 93 -4.89 -1.14 8.20
CA HIS A 93 -3.60 -1.65 7.77
C HIS A 93 -3.64 -1.86 6.27
N LEU A 94 -2.82 -1.09 5.53
CA LEU A 94 -2.54 -1.38 4.13
C LEU A 94 -1.34 -2.32 4.05
N THR A 95 -1.44 -3.35 3.23
CA THR A 95 -0.36 -4.30 2.98
C THR A 95 -0.17 -4.55 1.50
N GLY A 96 1.06 -4.90 1.15
CA GLY A 96 1.47 -5.04 -0.22
C GLY A 96 2.92 -5.49 -0.33
N PHE A 97 3.50 -5.25 -1.49
CA PHE A 97 4.89 -5.59 -1.75
C PHE A 97 5.47 -4.72 -2.86
N TYR A 98 6.79 -4.53 -2.81
CA TYR A 98 7.54 -3.93 -3.89
C TYR A 98 7.86 -4.96 -4.98
N LEU A 99 7.54 -4.59 -6.21
CA LEU A 99 7.95 -5.23 -7.44
C LEU A 99 9.32 -4.65 -7.83
N CYS A 100 10.40 -5.36 -7.46
CA CYS A 100 11.76 -5.00 -7.88
C CYS A 100 11.82 -4.84 -9.40
N HIS A 101 12.62 -3.90 -9.89
CA HIS A 101 12.94 -3.81 -11.30
C HIS A 101 13.68 -5.07 -11.73
N ASN A 102 13.00 -5.97 -12.44
CA ASN A 102 13.68 -6.90 -13.32
C ASN A 102 14.06 -6.08 -14.55
N ASP A 103 15.28 -5.55 -14.58
CA ASP A 103 15.85 -4.87 -15.74
C ASP A 103 16.00 -5.92 -16.87
N GLN A 104 14.93 -6.21 -17.61
CA GLN A 104 14.96 -7.08 -18.79
C GLN A 104 15.38 -6.30 -20.04
N SER A 105 16.29 -5.33 -19.90
CA SER A 105 17.06 -4.80 -21.02
C SER A 105 18.35 -5.60 -21.17
N GLY A 106 18.25 -6.82 -21.70
CA GLY A 106 19.42 -7.67 -21.86
C GLY A 106 19.15 -8.88 -22.73
N LYS A 107 19.53 -8.78 -24.01
CA LYS A 107 19.70 -9.93 -24.91
C LYS A 107 20.48 -11.03 -24.20
N GLY A 108 19.86 -12.20 -24.06
CA GLY A 108 20.47 -13.52 -23.85
C GLY A 108 21.65 -13.62 -22.88
N LYS A 109 21.41 -14.24 -21.72
CA LYS A 109 22.12 -15.46 -21.28
C LYS A 109 21.47 -15.99 -20.00
N VAL A 110 21.02 -17.24 -20.08
CA VAL A 110 20.72 -18.07 -18.91
C VAL A 110 22.01 -18.14 -18.09
N GLY A 111 21.99 -17.53 -16.92
CA GLY A 111 23.09 -17.52 -15.97
C GLY A 111 22.51 -17.22 -14.60
N ASN A 112 22.76 -18.09 -13.64
CA ASN A 112 22.32 -17.97 -12.26
C ASN A 112 22.83 -16.66 -11.66
N TYR A 113 21.95 -15.65 -11.59
CA TYR A 113 22.08 -14.59 -10.62
C TYR A 113 20.97 -14.83 -9.60
N GLU A 114 21.38 -15.21 -8.39
CA GLU A 114 20.58 -14.90 -7.21
C GLU A 114 20.22 -13.42 -7.33
N ALA A 115 18.97 -13.15 -7.71
CA ALA A 115 18.43 -11.81 -7.69
C ALA A 115 18.45 -11.40 -6.23
N LEU A 116 19.51 -10.72 -5.82
CA LEU A 116 19.64 -10.05 -4.54
C LEU A 116 18.64 -8.89 -4.53
N CYS A 117 17.35 -9.23 -4.50
CA CYS A 117 16.38 -8.58 -3.64
C CYS A 117 16.79 -8.91 -2.21
N ALA A 118 18.03 -8.54 -1.84
CA ALA A 118 18.51 -8.62 -0.48
C ALA A 118 17.47 -7.88 0.34
N SER A 119 16.97 -8.58 1.35
CA SER A 119 15.97 -8.15 2.31
C SER A 119 16.31 -6.75 2.84
N GLN A 120 15.93 -5.71 2.11
CA GLN A 120 15.67 -4.41 2.70
C GLN A 120 14.40 -4.66 3.48
N ILE A 121 14.60 -4.99 4.76
CA ILE A 121 13.60 -4.98 5.80
C ILE A 121 12.83 -3.68 5.57
N ALA A 122 11.65 -3.78 4.94
CA ALA A 122 10.79 -2.63 4.82
C ALA A 122 10.53 -2.23 6.26
N HIS A 123 10.99 -1.04 6.62
CA HIS A 123 10.72 -0.49 7.92
C HIS A 123 9.20 -0.42 8.05
N VAL A 124 8.65 -1.34 8.82
CA VAL A 124 7.30 -1.23 9.36
C VAL A 124 7.39 -0.02 10.30
N LYS A 125 6.93 1.13 9.82
CA LYS A 125 6.73 2.31 10.65
C LYS A 125 5.41 2.21 11.39
#